data_AF-A0A835PA44-F1
#
_entry.id   AF-A0A835PA44-F1
#
_cell.length_a   1.000
_cell.length_b   1.000
_cell.length_c   1.000
_cell.angle_alpha   90.00
_cell.angle_beta   90.00
_cell.angle_gamma   90.00
#
_symmetry.space_group_name_H-M   'P 1'
#
loop_
_entity.id
_entity.type
_entity.pdbx_description
1 polymer ?
#
loop_
_entity_poly.entity_id
_entity_poly.type
_entity_poly.pdbx_seq_one_letter_code
_entity_poly.pdbx_strand_id
1 'polypeptide(L)'
;MQSCQSCGGLIMVGDGINDAPALAAATVGIVLAQRASATAVAVADVLLLQDNISSVPFCIAKARQTTLLVKQSVMLALLCIIFASLLSVLGTLPLWLTVLLHEGGTLLVCLNSIRALNEPTWSWREDMLSLFDGIRCMITRLVEKMRFGSNVVPSAV
;
A
#
# COMPACT_ATOMS: atom_id res chain seq x y z
N MET A 1 -5.12 0.33 37.21
CA MET A 1 -4.36 0.56 35.96
C MET A 1 -5.16 0.32 34.67
N GLN A 2 -6.40 -0.19 34.71
CA GLN A 2 -7.25 -0.38 33.51
C GLN A 2 -8.07 0.86 33.08
N SER A 3 -7.98 1.99 33.80
CA SER A 3 -8.87 3.15 33.60
C SER A 3 -8.51 4.06 32.43
N CYS A 4 -7.41 3.83 31.70
CA CYS A 4 -6.94 4.72 30.62
C CYS A 4 -7.20 4.23 29.19
N GLN A 5 -7.80 3.04 29.00
CA GLN A 5 -8.06 2.48 27.65
C GLN A 5 -9.28 3.07 26.94
N SER A 6 -9.95 4.07 27.52
CA SER A 6 -11.32 4.41 27.13
C SER A 6 -11.50 5.27 25.88
N CYS A 7 -10.46 5.68 25.14
CA CYS A 7 -10.66 6.30 23.81
C CYS A 7 -9.42 6.42 22.89
N GLY A 8 -8.24 5.96 23.30
CA GLY A 8 -7.02 6.04 22.49
C GLY A 8 -6.07 4.90 22.80
N GLY A 9 -5.44 4.33 21.77
CA GLY A 9 -4.44 3.27 21.94
C GLY A 9 -3.31 3.75 22.85
N LEU A 10 -2.94 2.92 23.84
CA LEU A 10 -1.88 3.19 24.79
C LEU A 10 -0.59 2.51 24.32
N ILE A 11 0.49 3.28 24.22
CA ILE A 11 1.83 2.74 23.98
C ILE A 11 2.58 2.74 25.31
N MET A 12 3.07 1.58 25.75
CA MET A 12 3.91 1.44 26.94
C MET A 12 5.35 1.22 26.51
N VAL A 13 6.28 1.94 27.13
CA VAL A 13 7.73 1.79 26.90
C VAL A 13 8.38 1.40 28.22
N GLY A 14 9.15 0.31 28.22
CA GLY A 14 9.81 -0.21 29.41
C GLY A 14 11.07 -1.00 29.08
N ASP A 15 11.78 -1.45 30.10
CA ASP A 15 13.03 -2.22 29.95
C ASP A 15 13.01 -3.54 30.73
N GLY A 16 12.11 -3.72 31.70
CA GLY A 16 12.27 -4.77 32.72
C GLY A 16 11.23 -5.88 32.80
N ILE A 17 11.54 -6.86 33.65
CA ILE A 17 10.66 -7.93 34.14
C ILE A 17 9.42 -7.33 34.82
N ASN A 18 9.61 -6.24 35.57
CA ASN A 18 8.55 -5.59 36.34
C ASN A 18 7.54 -4.84 35.47
N ASP A 19 7.96 -4.40 34.27
CA ASP A 19 7.10 -3.71 33.31
C ASP A 19 6.42 -4.70 32.35
N ALA A 20 6.83 -5.97 32.33
CA ALA A 20 6.25 -6.98 31.44
C ALA A 20 4.72 -7.12 31.56
N PRO A 21 4.10 -7.10 32.77
CA PRO A 21 2.64 -7.10 32.88
C PRO A 21 1.98 -5.84 32.30
N ALA A 22 2.65 -4.69 32.38
CA ALA A 22 2.17 -3.43 31.83
C ALA A 22 2.34 -3.36 30.30
N LEU A 23 3.43 -3.92 29.77
CA LEU A 23 3.65 -4.09 28.32
C LEU A 23 2.60 -5.01 27.70
N ALA A 24 2.27 -6.13 28.37
CA ALA A 24 1.22 -7.05 27.93
C ALA A 24 -0.18 -6.43 27.92
N ALA A 25 -0.43 -5.49 28.83
CA ALA A 25 -1.73 -4.82 28.97
C ALA A 25 -1.87 -3.58 28.05
N ALA A 26 -0.78 -3.09 27.47
CA ALA A 26 -0.78 -1.97 26.55
C ALA A 26 -1.30 -2.38 25.17
N THR A 27 -1.70 -1.40 24.36
CA THR A 27 -2.07 -1.66 22.95
C THR A 27 -0.84 -1.96 22.10
N VAL A 28 0.29 -1.33 22.44
CA VAL A 28 1.60 -1.60 21.85
C VAL A 28 2.66 -1.50 22.94
N GLY A 29 3.39 -2.59 23.19
CA GLY A 29 4.54 -2.62 24.09
C GLY A 29 5.85 -2.41 23.33
N ILE A 30 6.66 -1.43 23.76
CA ILE A 30 7.98 -1.13 23.17
C ILE A 30 9.08 -1.33 24.22
N VAL A 31 10.16 -2.02 23.85
CA VAL A 31 11.32 -2.24 24.72
C VAL A 31 12.63 -1.86 24.03
N LEU A 32 13.63 -1.43 24.81
CA LEU A 32 14.96 -1.04 24.33
C LEU A 32 15.95 -2.20 24.48
N ALA A 33 16.63 -2.59 23.40
CA ALA A 33 17.37 -3.83 23.33
C ALA A 33 18.51 -3.98 24.35
N GLN A 34 19.28 -2.94 24.69
CA GLN A 34 20.37 -3.13 25.69
C GLN A 34 19.86 -3.31 27.11
N ARG A 35 18.65 -2.84 27.41
CA ARG A 35 18.12 -2.84 28.77
C ARG A 35 16.98 -3.85 28.96
N ALA A 36 16.48 -4.42 27.87
CA ALA A 36 15.38 -5.37 27.85
C ALA A 36 15.74 -6.71 28.50
N SER A 37 14.97 -7.12 29.50
CA SER A 37 15.03 -8.49 30.02
C SER A 37 14.44 -9.50 29.04
N ALA A 38 14.88 -10.76 29.10
CA ALA A 38 14.35 -11.83 28.25
C ALA A 38 12.82 -11.98 28.34
N THR A 39 12.25 -11.73 29.51
CA THR A 39 10.79 -11.73 29.73
C THR A 39 10.08 -10.53 29.13
N ALA A 40 10.71 -9.34 29.11
CA ALA A 40 10.13 -8.14 28.51
C ALA A 40 10.10 -8.26 26.98
N VAL A 41 11.17 -8.79 26.37
CA VAL A 41 11.25 -9.04 24.93
C VAL A 41 10.19 -10.06 24.47
N ALA A 42 9.90 -11.08 25.29
CA ALA A 42 8.91 -12.10 24.96
C ALA A 42 7.46 -11.57 24.91
N VAL A 43 7.21 -10.41 25.52
CA VAL A 43 5.88 -9.82 25.68
C VAL A 43 5.68 -8.57 24.83
N ALA A 44 6.76 -7.87 24.48
CA ALA A 44 6.70 -6.63 23.70
C ALA A 44 6.41 -6.88 22.22
N ASP A 45 5.66 -5.96 21.60
CA ASP A 45 5.35 -5.98 20.16
C ASP A 45 6.51 -5.42 19.32
N VAL A 46 7.29 -4.49 19.89
CA VAL A 46 8.38 -3.79 19.19
C VAL A 46 9.65 -3.76 20.04
N LEU A 47 10.76 -4.23 19.47
CA LEU A 47 12.10 -4.15 20.05
C LEU A 47 12.91 -3.07 19.33
N LEU A 48 13.28 -2.01 20.05
CA LEU A 48 14.18 -0.97 19.56
C LEU A 48 15.64 -1.40 19.75
N LEU A 49 16.33 -1.65 18.63
CA LEU A 49 17.75 -2.04 18.63
C LEU A 49 18.69 -0.88 18.98
N GLN A 50 18.24 0.37 18.80
CA GLN A 50 18.98 1.56 19.20
C GLN A 50 18.65 1.92 20.65
N ASP A 51 19.66 2.23 21.45
CA ASP A 51 19.52 2.67 22.84
C ASP A 51 19.16 4.14 22.97
N ASN A 52 18.16 4.56 22.21
CA ASN A 52 17.64 5.91 22.31
C ASN A 52 16.11 5.90 22.23
N ILE A 53 15.48 6.38 23.30
CA ILE A 53 14.04 6.58 23.36
C ILE A 53 13.56 7.62 22.33
N SER A 54 14.48 8.44 21.81
CA SER A 54 14.23 9.37 20.70
C SER A 54 13.82 8.67 19.39
N SER A 55 14.03 7.35 19.26
CA SER A 55 13.60 6.58 18.09
C SER A 55 12.11 6.19 18.14
N VAL A 56 11.47 6.26 19.31
CA VAL A 56 10.03 6.00 19.49
C VAL A 56 9.16 6.93 18.61
N PRO A 57 9.31 8.28 18.64
CA PRO A 57 8.50 9.16 17.80
C PRO A 57 8.73 8.94 16.30
N PHE A 58 9.96 8.58 15.89
CA PHE A 58 10.23 8.21 14.51
C PHE A 58 9.48 6.94 14.09
N CYS A 59 9.48 5.91 14.94
CA CYS A 59 8.73 4.67 14.70
C CYS A 59 7.22 4.94 14.57
N ILE A 60 6.66 5.78 15.46
CA ILE A 60 5.24 6.15 15.41
C ILE A 60 4.92 6.95 14.13
N ALA A 61 5.79 7.89 13.75
CA ALA A 61 5.63 8.67 12.52
C ALA A 61 5.63 7.75 11.29
N LYS A 62 6.55 6.79 11.23
CA LYS A 62 6.62 5.78 10.15
C LYS A 62 5.39 4.87 10.13
N ALA A 63 4.95 4.37 11.28
CA ALA A 63 3.74 3.53 11.38
C ALA A 63 2.48 4.26 10.87
N ARG A 64 2.36 5.56 11.18
CA ARG A 64 1.26 6.40 10.66
C ARG A 64 1.33 6.57 9.14
N GLN A 65 2.52 6.84 8.60
CA GLN A 65 2.72 6.91 7.14
C GLN A 65 2.33 5.60 6.47
N THR A 66 2.81 4.46 6.98
CA THR A 66 2.47 3.14 6.45
C THR A 66 0.97 2.87 6.51
N THR A 67 0.30 3.26 7.58
CA THR A 67 -1.16 3.08 7.70
C THR A 67 -1.92 3.87 6.64
N LEU A 68 -1.50 5.09 6.34
CA LEU A 68 -2.10 5.88 5.25
C LEU A 68 -1.89 5.21 3.89
N LEU A 69 -0.69 4.68 3.64
CA LEU A 69 -0.37 3.96 2.40
C LEU A 69 -1.21 2.68 2.25
N VAL A 70 -1.37 1.90 3.31
CA VAL A 70 -2.22 0.70 3.32
C VAL A 70 -3.67 1.07 2.99
N LYS A 71 -4.21 2.15 3.60
CA LYS A 71 -5.57 2.61 3.31
C LYS A 71 -5.75 3.00 1.84
N GLN A 72 -4.75 3.62 1.22
CA GLN A 72 -4.77 3.95 -0.21
C GLN A 72 -4.77 2.69 -1.09
N SER A 73 -3.89 1.73 -0.81
CA SER A 73 -3.84 0.47 -1.57
C SER A 73 -5.13 -0.34 -1.45
N VAL A 74 -5.72 -0.41 -0.26
CA VAL A 74 -7.02 -1.07 -0.05
C VAL A 74 -8.13 -0.34 -0.81
N MET A 75 -8.15 1.00 -0.78
CA MET A 75 -9.16 1.78 -1.50
C MET A 75 -9.06 1.60 -3.02
N LEU A 76 -7.83 1.55 -3.57
CA LEU A 76 -7.59 1.24 -4.98
C LEU A 76 -8.03 -0.17 -5.35
N ALA A 77 -7.69 -1.18 -4.53
CA ALA A 77 -8.10 -2.56 -4.76
C ALA A 77 -9.62 -2.70 -4.79
N LEU A 78 -10.32 -2.08 -3.82
CA LEU A 78 -11.79 -2.08 -3.77
C LEU A 78 -12.40 -1.40 -5.00
N LEU A 79 -11.84 -0.27 -5.44
CA LEU A 79 -12.28 0.41 -6.66
C LEU A 79 -12.15 -0.49 -7.89
N CYS A 80 -11.00 -1.13 -8.08
CA CYS A 80 -10.78 -2.04 -9.20
C CYS A 80 -11.78 -3.21 -9.19
N ILE A 81 -12.01 -3.83 -8.02
CA ILE A 81 -12.95 -4.96 -7.88
C ILE A 81 -14.37 -4.51 -8.20
N ILE A 82 -14.84 -3.41 -7.63
CA ILE A 82 -16.19 -2.89 -7.85
C ILE A 82 -16.39 -2.51 -9.32
N PHE A 83 -15.41 -1.82 -9.92
CA PHE A 83 -15.47 -1.37 -11.30
C PHE A 83 -15.50 -2.55 -12.28
N ALA A 84 -14.60 -3.53 -12.11
CA ALA A 84 -14.58 -4.73 -12.93
C ALA A 84 -15.88 -5.56 -12.76
N SER A 85 -16.39 -5.68 -11.53
CA SER A 85 -17.62 -6.39 -11.24
C SER A 85 -18.84 -5.75 -11.90
N LEU A 86 -19.03 -4.43 -11.75
CA LEU A 86 -20.14 -3.71 -12.38
C LEU A 86 -20.12 -3.86 -13.90
N LEU A 87 -18.95 -3.65 -14.51
CA LEU A 87 -18.79 -3.65 -15.95
C LEU A 87 -19.05 -5.04 -16.56
N SER A 88 -18.71 -6.09 -15.81
CA SER A 88 -19.05 -7.49 -16.12
C SER A 88 -20.56 -7.74 -16.08
N VAL A 89 -21.25 -7.27 -15.03
CA VAL A 89 -22.71 -7.44 -14.86
C VAL A 89 -23.49 -6.68 -15.95
N LEU A 90 -23.00 -5.50 -16.34
CA LEU A 90 -23.59 -4.70 -17.42
C LEU A 90 -23.41 -5.32 -18.82
N GLY A 91 -22.61 -6.39 -18.96
CA GLY A 91 -22.38 -7.10 -20.23
C GLY A 91 -21.67 -6.26 -21.30
N THR A 92 -21.08 -5.13 -20.90
CA THR A 92 -20.50 -4.14 -21.82
C THR A 92 -19.12 -4.53 -22.35
N LEU A 93 -18.41 -5.42 -21.65
CA LEU A 93 -17.09 -5.87 -22.04
C LEU A 93 -17.04 -7.38 -22.30
N PRO A 94 -16.30 -7.82 -23.33
CA PRO A 94 -16.02 -9.24 -23.55
C PRO A 94 -15.15 -9.78 -22.40
N LEU A 95 -15.39 -11.05 -22.01
CA LEU A 95 -14.77 -11.69 -20.84
C LEU A 95 -13.24 -11.51 -20.76
N TRP A 96 -12.53 -11.63 -21.88
CA TRP A 96 -11.08 -11.49 -21.92
C TRP A 96 -10.60 -10.10 -21.49
N LEU A 97 -11.35 -9.04 -21.85
CA LEU A 97 -11.00 -7.66 -21.48
C LEU A 97 -11.31 -7.38 -20.00
N THR A 98 -12.38 -7.97 -19.48
CA THR A 98 -12.73 -7.90 -18.05
C THR A 98 -11.66 -8.55 -17.17
N VAL A 99 -11.18 -9.73 -17.57
CA VAL A 99 -10.10 -10.43 -16.84
C VAL A 99 -8.79 -9.64 -16.89
N LEU A 100 -8.42 -9.11 -18.08
CA LEU A 100 -7.25 -8.24 -18.20
C LEU A 100 -7.34 -6.98 -17.33
N LEU A 101 -8.52 -6.39 -17.19
CA LEU A 101 -8.72 -5.21 -16.34
C LEU A 101 -8.62 -5.55 -14.86
N HIS A 102 -9.14 -6.71 -14.44
CA HIS A 102 -9.05 -7.19 -13.06
C HIS A 102 -7.60 -7.46 -12.66
N GLU A 103 -6.88 -8.24 -13.47
CA GLU A 103 -5.46 -8.56 -13.23
C GLU A 103 -4.54 -7.36 -13.46
N GLY A 104 -4.91 -6.44 -14.36
CA GLY A 104 -4.23 -5.15 -14.49
C GLY A 104 -4.38 -4.30 -13.24
N GLY A 105 -5.55 -4.33 -12.60
CA GLY A 105 -5.82 -3.63 -11.35
C GLY A 105 -4.97 -4.15 -10.19
N THR A 106 -4.81 -5.47 -10.07
CA THR A 106 -3.93 -6.07 -9.04
C THR A 106 -2.47 -5.66 -9.25
N LEU A 107 -1.98 -5.66 -10.49
CA LEU A 107 -0.64 -5.16 -10.82
C LEU A 107 -0.45 -3.69 -10.48
N LEU A 108 -1.45 -2.84 -10.73
CA LEU A 108 -1.39 -1.41 -10.43
C LEU A 108 -1.34 -1.16 -8.91
N VAL A 109 -2.10 -1.92 -8.11
CA VAL A 109 -2.05 -1.88 -6.64
C VAL A 109 -0.69 -2.34 -6.12
N CYS A 110 -0.12 -3.40 -6.71
CA CYS A 110 1.23 -3.87 -6.37
C CYS A 110 2.29 -2.80 -6.65
N LEU A 111 2.24 -2.17 -7.82
CA LEU A 111 3.13 -1.07 -8.18
C LEU A 111 2.97 0.13 -7.25
N ASN A 112 1.74 0.49 -6.88
CA ASN A 112 1.48 1.54 -5.91
C ASN A 112 2.09 1.23 -4.53
N SER A 113 2.03 -0.03 -4.11
CA SER A 113 2.59 -0.50 -2.84
C SER A 113 4.13 -0.49 -2.84
N ILE A 114 4.77 -0.87 -3.94
CA ILE A 114 6.23 -0.78 -4.10
C ILE A 114 6.70 0.67 -4.17
N ARG A 115 5.99 1.53 -4.90
CA ARG A 115 6.35 2.95 -5.00
C ARG A 115 6.21 3.67 -3.65
N ALA A 116 5.23 3.28 -2.85
CA ALA A 116 5.01 3.81 -1.51
C ALA A 116 6.17 3.51 -0.53
N LEU A 117 7.01 2.50 -0.82
CA LEU A 117 8.23 2.22 -0.07
C LEU A 117 9.37 3.18 -0.44
N ASN A 118 9.29 3.84 -1.60
CA ASN A 118 10.23 4.86 -2.04
C ASN A 118 9.73 6.25 -1.58
N GLU A 119 10.67 7.15 -1.29
CA GLU A 119 10.48 8.40 -0.54
C GLU A 119 9.21 9.22 -0.90
N PRO A 120 8.52 9.85 0.08
CA PRO A 120 7.21 10.46 -0.13
C PRO A 120 7.35 11.84 -0.80
N THR A 121 7.51 11.87 -2.12
CA THR A 121 7.64 13.13 -2.88
C THR A 121 6.47 13.44 -3.81
N TRP A 122 5.38 12.65 -3.81
CA TRP A 122 4.59 12.57 -5.05
C TRP A 122 3.04 12.68 -4.95
N SER A 123 2.44 13.41 -5.90
CA SER A 123 1.02 13.81 -6.02
C SER A 123 0.24 12.93 -7.02
N TRP A 124 -0.62 12.02 -6.52
CA TRP A 124 -1.26 10.94 -7.31
C TRP A 124 -2.09 11.36 -8.52
N ARG A 125 -2.51 12.61 -8.56
CA ARG A 125 -3.38 13.12 -9.62
C ARG A 125 -2.62 13.40 -10.91
N GLU A 126 -1.37 13.85 -10.82
CA GLU A 126 -0.62 14.36 -11.98
C GLU A 126 -0.03 13.21 -12.83
N ASP A 127 0.50 12.13 -12.24
CA ASP A 127 1.04 11.01 -13.03
C ASP A 127 -0.09 10.09 -13.49
N MET A 128 -1.20 9.99 -12.75
CA MET A 128 -2.36 9.28 -13.30
C MET A 128 -2.83 9.94 -14.59
N LEU A 129 -2.93 11.27 -14.61
CA LEU A 129 -3.36 12.01 -15.79
C LEU A 129 -2.34 11.86 -16.92
N SER A 130 -1.04 11.95 -16.63
CA SER A 130 0.00 11.77 -17.66
C SER A 130 0.10 10.34 -18.19
N LEU A 131 -0.11 9.33 -17.35
CA LEU A 131 -0.16 7.92 -17.76
C LEU A 131 -1.41 7.61 -18.57
N PHE A 132 -2.57 8.15 -18.17
CA PHE A 132 -3.80 8.01 -18.95
C PHE A 132 -3.66 8.66 -20.32
N ASP A 133 -3.07 9.85 -20.42
CA ASP A 133 -2.80 10.51 -21.70
C ASP A 133 -1.77 9.74 -22.56
N GLY A 134 -0.74 9.17 -21.94
CA GLY A 134 0.24 8.30 -22.62
C GLY A 134 -0.38 7.02 -23.18
N ILE A 135 -1.19 6.33 -22.39
CA ILE A 135 -1.93 5.12 -22.80
C ILE A 135 -2.93 5.46 -23.90
N ARG A 136 -3.66 6.58 -23.78
CA ARG A 136 -4.59 7.05 -24.80
C ARG A 136 -3.86 7.32 -26.12
N CYS A 137 -2.70 7.97 -26.09
CA CYS A 137 -1.87 8.20 -27.27
C CYS A 137 -1.38 6.87 -27.90
N MET A 138 -0.96 5.90 -27.07
CA MET A 138 -0.49 4.60 -27.53
C MET A 138 -1.61 3.76 -28.17
N ILE A 139 -2.80 3.73 -27.57
CA ILE A 139 -3.97 3.07 -28.15
C ILE A 139 -4.36 3.74 -29.47
N THR A 140 -4.35 5.07 -29.51
CA THR A 140 -4.67 5.81 -30.75
C THR A 140 -3.69 5.46 -31.86
N ARG A 141 -2.38 5.43 -31.56
CA ARG A 141 -1.34 5.03 -32.53
C ARG A 141 -1.45 3.57 -32.98
N LEU A 142 -1.81 2.65 -32.09
CA LEU A 142 -2.01 1.24 -32.42
C LEU A 142 -3.24 1.04 -33.31
N VAL A 143 -4.35 1.71 -32.97
CA VAL A 143 -5.58 1.69 -33.78
C VAL A 143 -5.34 2.30 -35.15
N GLU A 144 -4.60 3.42 -35.23
CA GLU A 144 -4.24 4.07 -36.49
C GLU A 144 -3.30 3.19 -37.33
N LYS A 145 -2.29 2.56 -36.71
CA LYS A 145 -1.39 1.61 -37.38
C LYS A 145 -2.12 0.37 -37.90
N MET A 146 -3.12 -0.14 -37.18
CA MET A 146 -3.98 -1.23 -37.65
C MET A 146 -4.91 -0.78 -38.78
N ARG A 147 -5.36 0.47 -38.78
CA ARG A 147 -6.24 1.05 -39.82
C ARG A 147 -5.51 1.36 -41.13
N PHE A 148 -4.21 1.68 -41.07
CA PHE A 148 -3.37 1.99 -42.24
C PHE A 148 -2.48 0.83 -42.70
N GLY A 149 -2.35 -0.25 -41.91
CA GLY A 149 -1.57 -1.44 -42.25
C GLY A 149 -2.20 -2.36 -43.32
N SER A 150 -3.38 -2.04 -43.85
CA SER A 150 -4.09 -2.85 -44.85
C SER A 150 -3.89 -2.42 -46.32
N ASN A 151 -3.06 -1.40 -46.60
CA ASN A 151 -2.87 -0.86 -47.95
C ASN A 151 -1.45 -1.01 -48.53
N VAL A 152 -0.75 -2.10 -48.21
CA VAL A 152 0.50 -2.45 -48.93
C VAL A 152 0.38 -3.87 -49.47
N VAL A 153 -0.30 -4.00 -50.61
CA VAL A 153 -0.02 -5.08 -51.56
C VAL A 153 0.99 -4.50 -52.56
N PRO A 154 2.23 -4.98 -52.64
CA PRO A 154 3.10 -4.61 -53.74
C PRO A 154 2.64 -5.35 -54.98
N SER A 155 1.87 -4.67 -55.84
CA SER A 155 1.69 -5.08 -57.23
C SER A 155 2.92 -4.63 -58.03
N ALA A 156 3.94 -5.50 -58.11
CA ALA A 156 4.99 -5.40 -59.11
C ALA A 156 5.67 -6.76 -59.27
N VAL A 157 5.26 -7.48 -60.32
CA VAL A 157 6.03 -8.20 -61.37
C VAL A 157 5.14 -9.31 -61.93
#